data_AF-A0A2W4Q6A7-F1
#
_entry.id   AF-A0A2W4Q6A7-F1
#
_cell.length_a   1.000
_cell.length_b   1.000
_cell.length_c   1.000
_cell.angle_alpha   90.00
_cell.angle_beta   90.00
_cell.angle_gamma   90.00
#
_symmetry.space_group_name_H-M   'P 1'
#
loop_
_entity.id
_entity.type
_entity.pdbx_description
1 polymer ?
#
loop_
_entity_poly.entity_id
_entity_poly.type
_entity_poly.pdbx_seq_one_letter_code
_entity_poly.pdbx_strand_id
1 'polypeptide(L)'
;MNRSKGLIATAVVAVALLAAALLWRGSGDNAPRLDIAGHPAPLPRAGAEAELVLPEALETARAQARRLGVRAFVVHRRGHRIFEHFAHGASGASLVDGGELAGVLLALALHRPEDDAADAAQAAKLVSERLWQPLRAQDARLLGRGGGPRRCCVEARLDDWMRVGDLLAGTGAYLGERIVSADAVR
;
A
#
# COMPACT_ATOMS: atom_id res chain seq x y z
N MET A 1 -36.40 -14.74 -51.95
CA MET A 1 -36.59 -13.53 -51.12
C MET A 1 -36.50 -13.93 -49.64
N ASN A 2 -35.35 -13.70 -48.96
CA ASN A 2 -35.18 -13.66 -47.47
C ASN A 2 -33.72 -13.68 -46.98
N ARG A 3 -32.70 -13.34 -47.80
CA ARG A 3 -31.31 -13.18 -47.31
C ARG A 3 -31.10 -11.97 -46.39
N SER A 4 -32.01 -10.99 -46.41
CA SER A 4 -31.90 -9.77 -45.61
C SER A 4 -32.21 -9.95 -44.11
N LYS A 5 -33.04 -10.93 -43.73
CA LYS A 5 -33.40 -11.16 -42.32
C LYS A 5 -32.27 -11.77 -41.49
N GLY A 6 -31.46 -12.65 -42.11
CA GLY A 6 -30.32 -13.28 -41.45
C GLY A 6 -29.18 -12.32 -41.14
N LEU A 7 -28.87 -11.41 -42.08
CA LEU A 7 -27.79 -10.40 -41.94
C LEU A 7 -28.13 -9.30 -40.93
N ILE A 8 -29.41 -8.89 -40.84
CA ILE A 8 -29.83 -7.87 -39.87
C ILE A 8 -29.78 -8.44 -38.44
N ALA A 9 -30.21 -9.70 -38.25
CA ALA A 9 -30.17 -10.34 -36.94
C ALA A 9 -28.73 -10.53 -36.41
N THR A 10 -27.79 -10.99 -37.24
CA THR A 10 -26.37 -11.12 -36.84
C THR A 10 -25.70 -9.78 -36.60
N ALA A 11 -26.02 -8.74 -37.39
CA ALA A 11 -25.48 -7.40 -37.17
C ALA A 11 -25.94 -6.82 -35.81
N VAL A 12 -27.21 -7.00 -35.44
CA VAL A 12 -27.74 -6.53 -34.14
C VAL A 12 -27.10 -7.28 -32.97
N VAL A 13 -26.93 -8.60 -33.07
CA VAL A 13 -26.26 -9.40 -32.02
C VAL A 13 -24.78 -9.03 -31.90
N ALA A 14 -24.07 -8.83 -33.01
CA ALA A 14 -22.67 -8.42 -33.00
C ALA A 14 -22.49 -7.01 -32.39
N VAL A 15 -23.37 -6.06 -32.72
CA VAL A 15 -23.36 -4.72 -32.13
C VAL A 15 -23.71 -4.77 -30.63
N ALA A 16 -24.66 -5.60 -30.21
CA ALA A 16 -25.00 -5.78 -28.80
C ALA A 16 -23.84 -6.40 -28.00
N LEU A 17 -23.12 -7.37 -28.56
CA LEU A 17 -21.94 -7.98 -27.93
C LEU A 17 -20.75 -7.01 -27.89
N LEU A 18 -20.54 -6.23 -28.94
CA LEU A 18 -19.54 -5.15 -28.95
C LEU A 18 -19.88 -4.05 -27.94
N ALA A 19 -21.15 -3.65 -27.85
CA ALA A 19 -21.61 -2.68 -26.85
C ALA A 19 -21.47 -3.23 -25.43
N ALA A 20 -21.82 -4.49 -25.18
CA ALA A 20 -21.62 -5.13 -23.88
C ALA A 20 -20.14 -5.26 -23.52
N ALA A 21 -19.27 -5.61 -24.48
CA ALA A 21 -17.82 -5.67 -24.27
C ALA A 21 -17.18 -4.28 -24.06
N LEU A 22 -17.70 -3.24 -24.72
CA LEU A 22 -17.28 -1.85 -24.53
C LEU A 22 -17.77 -1.29 -23.20
N LEU A 23 -18.98 -1.63 -22.77
CA LEU A 23 -19.52 -1.29 -21.45
C LEU A 23 -18.76 -2.01 -20.32
N TRP A 24 -18.33 -3.26 -20.54
CA TRP A 24 -17.52 -4.00 -19.57
C TRP A 24 -16.06 -3.53 -19.52
N ARG A 25 -15.51 -3.02 -20.63
CA ARG A 25 -14.19 -2.34 -20.66
C ARG A 25 -14.23 -0.93 -20.05
N GLY A 26 -15.41 -0.31 -19.96
CA GLY A 26 -15.61 1.02 -19.34
C GLY A 26 -15.65 1.01 -17.81
N SER A 27 -15.65 -0.16 -17.17
CA SER A 27 -15.62 -0.31 -15.70
C SER A 27 -14.21 -0.54 -15.14
N GLY A 28 -13.17 -0.12 -15.86
CA GLY A 28 -11.80 0.00 -15.34
C GLY A 28 -11.50 1.47 -14.97
N ASP A 29 -10.96 1.70 -13.78
CA ASP A 29 -10.31 2.95 -13.31
C ASP A 29 -11.14 4.13 -12.76
N ASN A 30 -12.42 3.95 -12.42
CA ASN A 30 -13.18 4.93 -11.58
C ASN A 30 -13.34 4.48 -10.12
N ALA A 31 -12.42 3.65 -9.63
CA ALA A 31 -12.29 3.34 -8.22
C ALA A 31 -12.14 4.64 -7.41
N PRO A 32 -12.98 4.91 -6.38
CA PRO A 32 -12.80 6.09 -5.55
C PRO A 32 -11.41 6.04 -4.90
N ARG A 33 -10.66 7.13 -5.03
CA ARG A 33 -9.39 7.35 -4.34
C ARG A 33 -9.68 8.24 -3.16
N LEU A 34 -9.45 7.72 -1.96
CA LEU A 34 -9.70 8.45 -0.73
C LEU A 34 -8.36 8.80 -0.10
N ASP A 35 -8.17 10.07 0.20
CA ASP A 35 -6.93 10.54 0.79
C ASP A 35 -6.81 10.07 2.25
N ILE A 36 -5.61 9.66 2.61
CA ILE A 36 -5.20 9.35 3.98
C ILE A 36 -4.16 10.42 4.34
N ALA A 37 -4.56 11.40 5.13
CA ALA A 37 -3.69 12.52 5.48
C ALA A 37 -2.52 12.05 6.36
N GLY A 38 -1.32 12.50 6.02
CA GLY A 38 -0.11 12.29 6.80
C GLY A 38 0.18 13.43 7.76
N HIS A 39 1.23 13.25 8.57
CA HIS A 39 1.86 14.33 9.34
C HIS A 39 3.38 14.16 9.26
N PRO A 40 3.97 14.49 8.10
CA PRO A 40 5.27 13.96 7.73
C PRO A 40 6.41 14.47 8.61
N ALA A 41 7.30 13.56 8.99
CA ALA A 41 8.61 13.88 9.53
C ALA A 41 9.71 13.16 8.73
N PRO A 42 10.94 13.67 8.66
CA PRO A 42 12.05 12.94 8.05
C PRO A 42 12.21 11.55 8.64
N LEU A 43 12.51 10.57 7.79
CA LEU A 43 12.77 9.20 8.24
C LEU A 43 14.14 9.15 8.92
N PRO A 44 14.26 8.66 10.17
CA PRO A 44 15.54 8.60 10.86
C PRO A 44 16.56 7.74 10.10
N ARG A 45 17.83 8.14 10.14
CA ARG A 45 18.94 7.44 9.48
C ARG A 45 20.04 7.17 10.48
N ALA A 46 20.68 6.02 10.36
CA ALA A 46 21.86 5.64 11.13
C ALA A 46 22.86 4.88 10.26
N GLY A 47 24.13 4.85 10.66
CA GLY A 47 25.11 3.97 10.03
C GLY A 47 24.83 2.51 10.39
N ALA A 48 25.11 1.57 9.47
CA ALA A 48 24.91 0.14 9.68
C ALA A 48 25.60 -0.38 10.97
N GLU A 49 26.83 0.07 11.22
CA GLU A 49 27.64 -0.36 12.38
C GLU A 49 27.05 0.13 13.70
N ALA A 50 26.55 1.37 13.75
CA ALA A 50 25.84 1.91 14.92
C ALA A 50 24.61 1.06 15.27
N GLU A 51 24.03 0.43 14.24
CA GLU A 51 22.90 -0.48 14.36
C GLU A 51 23.32 -1.97 14.42
N LEU A 52 24.58 -2.26 14.72
CA LEU A 52 25.14 -3.62 14.88
C LEU A 52 24.87 -4.51 13.65
N VAL A 53 25.02 -3.94 12.45
CA VAL A 53 24.96 -4.64 11.17
C VAL A 53 26.29 -4.50 10.45
N LEU A 54 26.86 -5.64 10.02
CA LEU A 54 28.10 -5.68 9.25
C LEU A 54 27.89 -5.06 7.86
N PRO A 55 28.65 -4.02 7.46
CA PRO A 55 28.54 -3.41 6.14
C PRO A 55 28.68 -4.42 4.99
N GLU A 56 29.57 -5.40 5.11
CA GLU A 56 29.83 -6.41 4.08
C GLU A 56 28.62 -7.31 3.82
N ALA A 57 27.80 -7.56 4.85
CA ALA A 57 26.57 -8.32 4.72
C ALA A 57 25.53 -7.55 3.90
N LEU A 58 25.41 -6.24 4.12
CA LEU A 58 24.52 -5.36 3.36
C LEU A 58 24.95 -5.25 1.90
N GLU A 59 26.24 -5.17 1.64
CA GLU A 59 26.79 -5.16 0.29
C GLU A 59 26.57 -6.48 -0.45
N THR A 60 26.73 -7.60 0.23
CA THR A 60 26.41 -8.93 -0.30
C THR A 60 24.92 -9.05 -0.65
N ALA A 61 24.04 -8.61 0.26
CA ALA A 61 22.60 -8.59 0.04
C ALA A 61 22.20 -7.66 -1.12
N ARG A 62 22.82 -6.48 -1.24
CA ARG A 62 22.63 -5.57 -2.37
C ARG A 62 23.00 -6.23 -3.70
N ALA A 63 24.15 -6.90 -3.76
CA ALA A 63 24.59 -7.59 -4.97
C ALA A 63 23.57 -8.67 -5.38
N GLN A 64 23.04 -9.42 -4.42
CA GLN A 64 21.99 -10.40 -4.68
C GLN A 64 20.67 -9.74 -5.15
N ALA A 65 20.22 -8.68 -4.47
CA ALA A 65 19.01 -7.94 -4.85
C ALA A 65 19.10 -7.43 -6.30
N ARG A 66 20.27 -6.90 -6.70
CA ARG A 66 20.52 -6.49 -8.09
C ARG A 66 20.43 -7.63 -9.08
N ARG A 67 21.00 -8.81 -8.78
CA ARG A 67 20.89 -10.00 -9.65
C ARG A 67 19.44 -10.45 -9.83
N LEU A 68 18.60 -10.25 -8.82
CA LEU A 68 17.17 -10.57 -8.86
C LEU A 68 16.31 -9.48 -9.50
N GLY A 69 16.91 -8.38 -9.98
CA GLY A 69 16.16 -7.27 -10.59
C GLY A 69 15.33 -6.46 -9.60
N VAL A 70 15.65 -6.51 -8.30
CA VAL A 70 14.96 -5.74 -7.26
C VAL A 70 15.18 -4.24 -7.53
N ARG A 71 14.08 -3.48 -7.60
CA ARG A 71 14.12 -2.04 -7.90
C ARG A 71 14.45 -1.17 -6.68
N ALA A 72 14.15 -1.65 -5.48
CA ALA A 72 14.42 -0.97 -4.22
C ALA A 72 14.78 -2.02 -3.16
N PHE A 73 15.97 -1.91 -2.59
CA PHE A 73 16.42 -2.73 -1.47
C PHE A 73 16.78 -1.78 -0.32
N VAL A 74 15.97 -1.82 0.74
CA VAL A 74 16.06 -0.90 1.88
C VAL A 74 16.08 -1.74 3.14
N VAL A 75 16.94 -1.38 4.09
CA VAL A 75 17.02 -2.05 5.40
C VAL A 75 16.76 -1.02 6.49
N HIS A 76 15.78 -1.34 7.34
CA HIS A 76 15.46 -0.62 8.55
C HIS A 76 15.76 -1.45 9.78
N ARG A 77 16.23 -0.79 10.83
CA ARG A 77 16.47 -1.40 12.13
C ARG A 77 16.24 -0.37 13.21
N ARG A 78 15.43 -0.74 14.22
CA ARG A 78 15.16 0.08 15.41
C ARG A 78 14.73 1.52 15.05
N GLY A 79 13.86 1.68 14.05
CA GLY A 79 13.37 3.00 13.64
C GLY A 79 14.30 3.79 12.73
N HIS A 80 15.46 3.25 12.36
CA HIS A 80 16.42 3.90 11.48
C HIS A 80 16.55 3.17 10.15
N ARG A 81 16.58 3.94 9.06
CA ARG A 81 17.14 3.47 7.80
C ARG A 81 18.65 3.34 7.93
N ILE A 82 19.15 2.14 7.73
CA ILE A 82 20.58 1.82 7.84
C ILE A 82 21.22 1.51 6.48
N PHE A 83 20.40 1.22 5.47
CA PHE A 83 20.87 0.93 4.12
C PHE A 83 19.78 1.23 3.09
N GLU A 84 20.20 1.73 1.93
CA GLU A 84 19.32 1.90 0.78
C GLU A 84 20.06 1.65 -0.53
N HIS A 85 19.40 0.96 -1.44
CA HIS A 85 19.78 0.83 -2.83
C HIS A 85 18.54 0.94 -3.71
N PHE A 86 18.55 1.90 -4.63
CA PHE A 86 17.48 2.09 -5.60
C PHE A 86 18.03 1.91 -7.01
N ALA A 87 17.32 1.15 -7.83
CA ALA A 87 17.53 1.11 -9.27
C ALA A 87 17.09 2.45 -9.90
N HIS A 88 17.47 2.66 -11.17
CA HIS A 88 17.11 3.88 -11.89
C HIS A 88 15.58 4.15 -11.85
N GLY A 89 15.21 5.39 -11.53
CA GLY A 89 13.82 5.83 -11.41
C GLY A 89 13.07 5.34 -10.16
N ALA A 90 13.69 4.54 -9.29
CA ALA A 90 13.16 4.21 -7.97
C ALA A 90 13.75 5.13 -6.90
N SER A 91 13.01 5.38 -5.84
CA SER A 91 13.47 6.11 -4.67
C SER A 91 12.59 5.78 -3.47
N GLY A 92 12.97 6.31 -2.30
CA GLY A 92 12.11 6.26 -1.12
C GLY A 92 10.75 6.95 -1.31
N ALA A 93 10.68 7.90 -2.24
CA ALA A 93 9.48 8.61 -2.62
C ALA A 93 8.59 7.85 -3.62
N SER A 94 9.04 6.72 -4.15
CA SER A 94 8.25 5.92 -5.09
C SER A 94 6.96 5.45 -4.44
N LEU A 95 5.83 5.70 -5.10
CA LEU A 95 4.53 5.18 -4.67
C LEU A 95 4.47 3.68 -4.94
N VAL A 96 4.02 2.94 -3.93
CA VAL A 96 3.91 1.50 -3.95
C VAL A 96 2.60 1.09 -3.27
N ASP A 97 1.93 0.14 -3.90
CA ASP A 97 0.80 -0.59 -3.32
C ASP A 97 1.32 -1.47 -2.18
N GLY A 98 0.72 -1.36 -1.00
CA GLY A 98 1.12 -2.12 0.19
C GLY A 98 0.82 -3.61 0.12
N GLY A 99 0.03 -4.07 -0.85
CA GLY A 99 -0.42 -5.46 -0.96
C GLY A 99 -1.07 -5.94 0.34
N GLU A 100 -0.65 -7.11 0.82
CA GLU A 100 -1.13 -7.69 2.07
C GLU A 100 -0.86 -6.81 3.30
N LEU A 101 0.21 -6.00 3.28
CA LEU A 101 0.53 -5.10 4.38
C LEU A 101 -0.52 -3.98 4.52
N ALA A 102 -1.18 -3.60 3.42
CA ALA A 102 -2.32 -2.68 3.49
C ALA A 102 -3.51 -3.30 4.26
N GLY A 103 -3.76 -4.60 4.09
CA GLY A 103 -4.78 -5.32 4.85
C GLY A 103 -4.48 -5.33 6.35
N VAL A 104 -3.21 -5.55 6.73
CA VAL A 104 -2.77 -5.45 8.14
C VAL A 104 -2.96 -4.03 8.68
N LEU A 105 -2.54 -3.01 7.93
CA LEU A 105 -2.73 -1.60 8.31
C LEU A 105 -4.20 -1.28 8.57
N LEU A 106 -5.09 -1.72 7.68
CA LEU A 106 -6.54 -1.54 7.81
C LEU A 106 -7.11 -2.29 9.02
N ALA A 107 -6.68 -3.53 9.25
CA ALA A 107 -7.13 -4.31 10.41
C ALA A 107 -6.71 -3.65 11.74
N LEU A 108 -5.49 -3.12 11.81
CA LEU A 108 -5.02 -2.37 12.98
C LEU A 108 -5.77 -1.05 13.17
N ALA A 109 -6.10 -0.34 12.10
CA ALA A 109 -6.86 0.91 12.19
C ALA A 109 -8.32 0.66 12.61
N LEU A 110 -8.91 -0.44 12.12
CA LEU A 110 -10.31 -0.85 12.30
C LEU A 110 -10.45 -2.00 13.31
N HIS A 111 -9.67 -1.95 14.40
CA HIS A 111 -9.62 -3.03 15.38
C HIS A 111 -10.79 -3.02 16.37
N ARG A 112 -11.63 -1.97 16.38
CA ARG A 112 -12.70 -1.84 17.36
C ARG A 112 -14.01 -2.37 16.80
N PRO A 113 -14.89 -2.95 17.63
CA PRO A 113 -16.17 -3.50 17.16
C PRO A 113 -17.03 -2.49 16.39
N GLU A 114 -17.02 -1.22 16.80
CA GLU A 114 -17.78 -0.16 16.13
C GLU A 114 -17.26 0.16 14.72
N ASP A 115 -16.02 -0.23 14.39
CA ASP A 115 -15.42 0.03 13.09
C ASP A 115 -15.85 -0.99 12.03
N ASP A 116 -16.53 -2.09 12.39
CA ASP A 116 -16.94 -3.14 11.45
C ASP A 116 -17.92 -2.66 10.38
N ALA A 117 -18.69 -1.62 10.69
CA ALA A 117 -19.61 -0.96 9.76
C ALA A 117 -18.97 0.22 9.01
N ALA A 118 -17.67 0.49 9.20
CA ALA A 118 -17.00 1.61 8.55
C ALA A 118 -17.03 1.47 7.02
N ASP A 119 -17.56 2.49 6.35
CA ASP A 119 -17.40 2.63 4.91
C ASP A 119 -15.95 3.02 4.55
N ALA A 120 -15.66 3.14 3.26
CA ALA A 120 -14.31 3.44 2.81
C ALA A 120 -13.81 4.83 3.25
N ALA A 121 -14.70 5.84 3.32
CA ALA A 121 -14.33 7.19 3.74
C ALA A 121 -13.98 7.23 5.23
N GLN A 122 -14.80 6.55 6.04
CA GLN A 122 -14.53 6.37 7.46
C GLN A 122 -13.27 5.55 7.67
N ALA A 123 -13.04 4.49 6.89
CA ALA A 123 -11.81 3.72 6.98
C ALA A 123 -10.56 4.56 6.67
N ALA A 124 -10.58 5.37 5.60
CA ALA A 124 -9.47 6.26 5.25
C ALA A 124 -9.17 7.27 6.38
N LYS A 125 -10.23 7.85 6.97
CA LYS A 125 -10.11 8.75 8.13
C LYS A 125 -9.52 8.04 9.35
N LEU A 126 -10.01 6.86 9.69
CA LEU A 126 -9.54 6.10 10.85
C LEU A 126 -8.07 5.66 10.67
N VAL A 127 -7.67 5.24 9.47
CA VAL A 127 -6.25 4.97 9.15
C VAL A 127 -5.41 6.23 9.33
N SER A 128 -5.87 7.37 8.79
CA SER A 128 -5.20 8.66 8.89
C SER A 128 -4.94 9.05 10.34
N GLU A 129 -5.99 9.06 11.17
CA GLU A 129 -5.94 9.57 12.54
C GLU A 129 -5.26 8.60 13.51
N ARG A 130 -5.53 7.29 13.40
CA ARG A 130 -5.08 6.31 14.39
C ARG A 130 -3.69 5.77 14.12
N LEU A 131 -3.25 5.73 12.86
CA LEU A 131 -1.96 5.13 12.48
C LEU A 131 -1.09 6.09 11.68
N TRP A 132 -1.60 6.64 10.58
CA TRP A 132 -0.77 7.26 9.56
C TRP A 132 -0.10 8.57 10.03
N GLN A 133 -0.86 9.46 10.69
CA GLN A 133 -0.33 10.67 11.31
C GLN A 133 0.61 10.35 12.49
N PRO A 134 0.27 9.45 13.44
CA PRO A 134 1.19 9.00 14.49
C PRO A 134 2.52 8.43 13.97
N LEU A 135 2.49 7.71 12.84
CA LEU A 135 3.71 7.18 12.19
C LEU A 135 4.58 8.27 11.56
N ARG A 136 4.09 9.52 11.50
CA ARG A 136 4.75 10.64 10.83
C ARG A 136 4.97 10.39 9.33
N ALA A 137 4.03 9.68 8.71
CA ALA A 137 4.06 9.37 7.28
C ALA A 137 3.63 10.57 6.42
N GLN A 138 4.01 10.55 5.13
CA GLN A 138 3.46 11.45 4.12
C GLN A 138 2.06 11.00 3.69
N ASP A 139 1.30 11.85 3.00
CA ASP A 139 -0.03 11.47 2.50
C ASP A 139 -0.02 10.16 1.70
N ALA A 140 -1.07 9.36 1.92
CA ALA A 140 -1.32 8.10 1.23
C ALA A 140 -2.74 8.09 0.66
N ARG A 141 -3.09 7.01 -0.06
CA ARG A 141 -4.41 6.86 -0.67
C ARG A 141 -4.96 5.48 -0.41
N LEU A 142 -6.23 5.40 -0.02
CA LEU A 142 -7.02 4.18 -0.08
C LEU A 142 -7.60 4.06 -1.50
N LEU A 143 -7.29 2.97 -2.19
CA LEU A 143 -7.78 2.68 -3.54
C LEU A 143 -9.02 1.79 -3.43
N GLY A 144 -10.18 2.31 -3.85
CA GLY A 144 -11.43 1.56 -3.77
C GLY A 144 -11.53 0.44 -4.80
N ARG A 145 -11.25 -0.81 -4.42
CA ARG A 145 -11.74 -1.98 -5.17
C ARG A 145 -13.04 -2.45 -4.52
N GLY A 146 -14.06 -2.82 -5.30
CA GLY A 146 -15.31 -3.33 -4.73
C GLY A 146 -15.06 -4.46 -3.73
N GLY A 147 -15.87 -4.54 -2.65
CA GLY A 147 -15.73 -5.58 -1.61
C GLY A 147 -15.40 -5.08 -0.20
N GLY A 148 -15.38 -3.77 0.04
CA GLY A 148 -15.21 -3.15 1.36
C GLY A 148 -13.76 -2.79 1.70
N PRO A 149 -13.52 -1.91 2.69
CA PRO A 149 -12.21 -1.33 2.94
C PRO A 149 -11.15 -2.36 3.32
N ARG A 150 -11.52 -3.44 4.04
CA ARG A 150 -10.60 -4.51 4.47
C ARG A 150 -10.05 -5.41 3.34
N ARG A 151 -10.53 -5.25 2.10
CA ARG A 151 -10.06 -6.01 0.90
C ARG A 151 -9.30 -5.14 -0.10
N CYS A 152 -8.98 -3.90 0.29
CA CYS A 152 -8.47 -2.87 -0.61
C CYS A 152 -7.03 -2.46 -0.32
N CYS A 153 -6.47 -1.79 -1.32
CA CYS A 153 -5.07 -1.40 -1.38
C CYS A 153 -4.85 -0.01 -0.81
N VAL A 154 -3.76 0.16 -0.06
CA VAL A 154 -3.22 1.47 0.29
C VAL A 154 -2.01 1.71 -0.61
N GLU A 155 -2.00 2.86 -1.29
CA GLU A 155 -0.85 3.34 -2.03
C GLU A 155 -0.16 4.42 -1.19
N ALA A 156 1.12 4.21 -0.91
CA ALA A 156 1.93 5.11 -0.11
C ALA A 156 3.37 5.14 -0.63
N ARG A 157 4.18 6.09 -0.14
CA ARG A 157 5.61 6.09 -0.45
C ARG A 157 6.29 4.89 0.17
N LEU A 158 7.31 4.34 -0.51
CA LEU A 158 8.10 3.22 -0.01
C LEU A 158 8.65 3.47 1.39
N ASP A 159 9.10 4.70 1.66
CA ASP A 159 9.62 5.08 2.98
C ASP A 159 8.59 4.96 4.10
N ASP A 160 7.32 5.21 3.80
CA ASP A 160 6.26 5.18 4.81
C ASP A 160 5.84 3.74 5.15
N TRP A 161 5.97 2.81 4.20
CA TRP A 161 5.82 1.38 4.50
C TRP A 161 6.88 0.86 5.47
N MET A 162 8.07 1.46 5.50
CA MET A 162 9.09 1.09 6.49
C MET A 162 8.65 1.44 7.92
N ARG A 163 7.92 2.54 8.10
CA ARG A 163 7.35 2.95 9.39
C ARG A 163 6.31 1.95 9.88
N VAL A 164 5.50 1.39 8.97
CA VAL A 164 4.56 0.31 9.29
C VAL A 164 5.33 -0.94 9.71
N GLY A 165 6.43 -1.27 9.03
CA GLY A 165 7.33 -2.36 9.45
C GLY A 165 7.88 -2.16 10.87
N ASP A 166 8.36 -0.96 11.19
CA ASP A 166 8.86 -0.62 12.53
C ASP A 166 7.76 -0.71 13.60
N LEU A 167 6.53 -0.27 13.29
CA LEU A 167 5.38 -0.39 14.18
C LEU A 167 5.11 -1.85 14.56
N LEU A 168 5.10 -2.74 13.55
CA LEU A 168 4.87 -4.17 13.74
C LEU A 168 6.02 -4.81 14.53
N ALA A 169 7.27 -4.52 14.15
CA ALA A 169 8.46 -5.00 14.86
C ALA A 169 8.52 -4.50 16.31
N GLY A 170 7.99 -3.30 16.57
CA GLY A 170 7.84 -2.69 17.88
C GLY A 170 6.60 -3.15 18.66
N THR A 171 5.86 -4.16 18.19
CA THR A 171 4.60 -4.65 18.82
C THR A 171 3.58 -3.53 19.06
N GLY A 172 3.44 -2.64 18.09
CA GLY A 172 2.52 -1.50 18.12
C GLY A 172 3.12 -0.21 18.68
N ALA A 173 4.43 -0.19 18.99
CA ALA A 173 5.15 1.02 19.32
C ALA A 173 5.99 1.53 18.14
N TYR A 174 6.03 2.85 17.96
CA TYR A 174 6.86 3.53 16.97
C TYR A 174 7.56 4.71 17.62
N LEU A 175 8.90 4.81 17.45
CA LEU A 175 9.74 5.84 18.08
C LEU A 175 9.52 6.00 19.61
N GLY A 176 9.24 4.89 20.31
CA GLY A 176 9.00 4.87 21.76
C GLY A 176 7.56 5.20 22.17
N GLU A 177 6.72 5.64 21.25
CA GLU A 177 5.30 5.92 21.51
C GLU A 177 4.43 4.71 21.16
N ARG A 178 3.47 4.39 22.04
CA ARG A 178 2.50 3.32 21.83
C ARG A 178 1.37 3.83 20.92
N ILE A 179 1.35 3.38 19.67
CA ILE A 179 0.30 3.72 18.70
C ILE A 179 -0.82 2.68 18.75
N VAL A 180 -0.45 1.39 18.79
CA VAL A 180 -1.39 0.25 18.81
C VAL A 180 -1.07 -0.66 19.99
N SER A 181 -2.09 -1.22 20.64
CA SER A 181 -1.87 -2.17 21.73
C SER A 181 -1.12 -3.41 21.23
N ALA A 182 -0.32 -4.04 22.10
CA ALA A 182 0.40 -5.27 21.74
C ALA A 182 -0.56 -6.40 21.37
N ASP A 183 -1.75 -6.44 21.98
CA ASP A 183 -2.77 -7.44 21.69
C ASP A 183 -3.38 -7.28 20.30
N ALA A 184 -3.52 -6.06 19.80
CA ALA A 184 -4.05 -5.85 18.45
C ALA A 184 -3.03 -6.21 17.35
N VAL A 185 -1.74 -6.31 17.68
CA VAL A 185 -0.66 -6.72 16.74
C VAL A 185 -0.44 -8.24 16.73
N ARG A 186 -0.81 -8.94 17.81
CA ARG A 186 -0.66 -10.41 17.96
C ARG A 186 -1.82 -11.17 17.33
#